data_AF-A0A933FNL6-F1
#
_entry.id   AF-A0A933FNL6-F1
#
_cell.length_a   1.000
_cell.length_b   1.000
_cell.length_c   1.000
_cell.angle_alpha   90.00
_cell.angle_beta   90.00
_cell.angle_gamma   90.00
#
_symmetry.space_group_name_H-M   'P 1'
#
loop_
_entity.id
_entity.type
_entity.pdbx_description
1 polymer ?
#
loop_
_entity_poly.entity_id
_entity_poly.type
_entity_poly.pdbx_seq_one_letter_code
_entity_poly.pdbx_strand_id
1 'polypeptide(L)'
;MPVYVSHDDLFDSHTYPKGGLVLSMLRALLGDDEFQGAIRHYGKKHAQQSVETDDFRRAITEATGQELGWFFQEWLYQAGHPEFAVGSEWDAETRTVHLVVEQKQKLEEMTPLFRMPVEVEFTTAQGAQTFRIEVAHARDDFYFPLPDRPTRVRFDPNQVILKTLEFPKSRQELMDLVRNDPNVIGRIWAAGQLGRRRGDLVAVGALRDALLQEPFYGVRREVARVLGETKAAAARDALLEGLRDPDPRVREKVAEALGEFAGDATAASTLEKTMASEPKTYVVAAAAKALGKTRSERAFERLRAALSRESHRDVIRQKAFEGFAELGDPRAVPLLVEWASYGRPPRAREAAIEALGKLGRGNDDVLRRLLALVNDPYIWARRSALKALGELGDERAIPVLEDVAAHELERRLSREAEVALDKLRRAQAAERTAEELRGELETLKQEVRTLREKAAAPPR
;
A
#
# COMPACT_ATOMS: atom_id res chain seq x y z
N MET A 1 -2.43 15.79 -21.99
CA MET A 1 -1.70 16.00 -20.72
C MET A 1 -2.68 16.35 -19.63
N PRO A 2 -2.56 15.81 -18.41
CA PRO A 2 -3.31 16.35 -17.28
C PRO A 2 -2.96 17.84 -17.15
N VAL A 3 -3.99 18.70 -17.17
CA VAL A 3 -3.82 20.12 -16.92
C VAL A 3 -3.69 20.25 -15.41
N TYR A 4 -2.46 20.45 -14.92
CA TYR A 4 -2.24 20.81 -13.53
C TYR A 4 -2.90 22.16 -13.30
N VAL A 5 -3.89 22.19 -12.42
CA VAL A 5 -4.69 23.40 -12.16
C VAL A 5 -3.97 24.29 -11.14
N SER A 6 -3.15 23.70 -10.27
CA SER A 6 -2.28 24.39 -9.31
C SER A 6 -0.85 23.86 -9.33
N HIS A 7 0.11 24.69 -8.90
CA HIS A 7 1.50 24.28 -8.70
C HIS A 7 1.65 23.15 -7.67
N ASP A 8 0.73 23.05 -6.70
CA ASP A 8 0.76 22.02 -5.66
C ASP A 8 0.44 20.62 -6.21
N ASP A 9 -0.23 20.53 -7.36
CA ASP A 9 -0.56 19.26 -8.02
C ASP A 9 0.70 18.57 -8.59
N LEU A 10 1.81 19.31 -8.72
CA LEU A 10 3.12 18.79 -9.12
C LEU A 10 3.88 18.11 -7.96
N PHE A 11 3.43 18.28 -6.71
CA PHE A 11 4.05 17.66 -5.53
C PHE A 11 3.34 16.35 -5.16
N ASP A 12 3.16 15.49 -6.15
CA ASP A 12 2.50 14.20 -5.99
C ASP A 12 3.49 13.01 -5.98
N SER A 13 2.94 11.80 -5.85
CA SER A 13 3.74 10.58 -5.85
C SER A 13 4.32 10.20 -7.23
N HIS A 14 3.83 10.78 -8.33
CA HIS A 14 4.32 10.51 -9.68
C HIS A 14 5.51 11.42 -10.02
N THR A 15 5.47 12.68 -9.64
CA THR A 15 6.58 13.60 -9.94
C THR A 15 7.79 13.32 -9.05
N TYR A 16 7.60 13.12 -7.74
CA TYR A 16 8.72 13.00 -6.80
C TYR A 16 9.24 11.55 -6.65
N PRO A 17 8.49 10.59 -6.08
CA PRO A 17 8.93 9.21 -5.97
C PRO A 17 9.33 8.57 -7.31
N LYS A 18 8.48 8.63 -8.35
CA LYS A 18 8.85 8.06 -9.67
C LYS A 18 10.01 8.85 -10.29
N GLY A 19 10.07 10.18 -10.17
CA GLY A 19 11.21 10.97 -10.63
C GLY A 19 12.55 10.52 -10.02
N GLY A 20 12.57 10.26 -8.70
CA GLY A 20 13.74 9.72 -8.00
C GLY A 20 14.13 8.31 -8.49
N LEU A 21 13.15 7.45 -8.76
CA LEU A 21 13.39 6.10 -9.30
C LEU A 21 13.92 6.15 -10.74
N VAL A 22 13.37 7.03 -11.59
CA VAL A 22 13.85 7.23 -12.97
C VAL A 22 15.30 7.74 -13.00
N LEU A 23 15.66 8.67 -12.13
CA LEU A 23 17.06 9.10 -11.98
C LEU A 23 17.97 7.95 -11.50
N SER A 24 17.48 7.11 -10.60
CA SER A 24 18.23 5.93 -10.14
C SER A 24 18.43 4.90 -11.26
N MET A 25 17.42 4.65 -12.09
CA MET A 25 17.53 3.78 -13.27
C MET A 25 18.51 4.34 -14.29
N LEU A 26 18.47 5.66 -14.54
CA LEU A 26 19.40 6.34 -15.43
C LEU A 26 20.86 6.20 -14.93
N ARG A 27 21.08 6.37 -13.62
CA ARG A 27 22.39 6.13 -13.00
C ARG A 27 22.85 4.69 -13.18
N ALA A 28 21.98 3.71 -13.00
CA ALA A 28 22.32 2.31 -13.21
C ALA A 28 22.60 1.96 -14.68
N LEU A 29 21.91 2.63 -15.62
CA LEU A 29 22.13 2.49 -17.06
C LEU A 29 23.52 3.00 -17.48
N LEU A 30 23.87 4.22 -17.03
CA LEU A 30 25.13 4.90 -17.34
C LEU A 30 26.33 4.36 -16.54
N GLY A 31 26.08 3.89 -15.33
CA GLY A 31 27.13 3.69 -14.32
C GLY A 31 27.46 4.97 -13.56
N ASP A 32 28.08 4.81 -12.39
CA ASP A 32 28.30 5.88 -11.42
C ASP A 32 29.19 7.01 -11.96
N ASP A 33 30.27 6.66 -12.64
CA ASP A 33 31.25 7.65 -13.11
C ASP A 33 30.69 8.53 -14.21
N GLU A 34 30.03 7.94 -15.21
CA GLU A 34 29.38 8.65 -16.30
C GLU A 34 28.20 9.49 -15.80
N PHE A 35 27.36 8.94 -14.93
CA PHE A 35 26.25 9.68 -14.33
C PHE A 35 26.76 10.90 -13.56
N GLN A 36 27.73 10.73 -12.66
CA GLN A 36 28.30 11.85 -11.91
C GLN A 36 29.02 12.86 -12.82
N GLY A 37 29.67 12.39 -13.88
CA GLY A 37 30.24 13.23 -14.94
C GLY A 37 29.18 14.11 -15.60
N ALA A 38 28.06 13.51 -16.01
CA ALA A 38 26.93 14.19 -16.62
C ALA A 38 26.28 15.22 -15.67
N ILE A 39 26.07 14.88 -14.39
CA ILE A 39 25.52 15.82 -13.41
C ILE A 39 26.43 17.04 -13.23
N ARG A 40 27.76 16.83 -13.14
CA ARG A 40 28.72 17.94 -13.06
C ARG A 40 28.73 18.80 -14.32
N HIS A 41 28.65 18.18 -15.51
CA HIS A 41 28.58 18.90 -16.78
C HIS A 41 27.31 19.76 -16.85
N TYR A 42 26.15 19.18 -16.58
CA TYR A 42 24.86 19.86 -16.52
C TYR A 42 24.90 21.06 -15.57
N GLY A 43 25.34 20.85 -14.32
CA GLY A 43 25.40 21.90 -13.30
C GLY A 43 26.33 23.05 -13.66
N LYS A 44 27.46 22.78 -14.34
CA LYS A 44 28.37 23.83 -14.83
C LYS A 44 27.78 24.60 -16.02
N LYS A 45 27.22 23.88 -16.98
CA LYS A 45 26.71 24.45 -18.24
C LYS A 45 25.49 25.35 -18.01
N HIS A 46 24.59 24.94 -17.13
CA HIS A 46 23.31 25.60 -16.88
C HIS A 46 23.28 26.35 -15.53
N ALA A 47 24.43 26.70 -14.98
CA ALA A 47 24.52 27.43 -13.72
C ALA A 47 23.74 28.76 -13.82
N GLN A 48 22.86 29.01 -12.84
CA GLN A 48 22.05 30.23 -12.72
C GLN A 48 21.07 30.49 -13.89
N GLN A 49 20.76 29.47 -14.69
CA GLN A 49 19.81 29.56 -15.79
C GLN A 49 18.50 28.87 -15.44
N SER A 50 17.41 29.29 -16.10
CA SER A 50 16.18 28.49 -16.18
C SER A 50 16.41 27.36 -17.18
N VAL A 51 15.94 26.17 -16.84
CA VAL A 51 16.18 24.93 -17.59
C VAL A 51 14.92 24.11 -17.73
N GLU A 52 14.87 23.32 -18.78
CA GLU A 52 13.85 22.32 -19.03
C GLU A 52 14.43 20.90 -18.95
N THR A 53 13.57 19.89 -18.89
CA THR A 53 13.98 18.48 -18.90
C THR A 53 14.88 18.14 -20.09
N ASP A 54 14.66 18.78 -21.24
CA ASP A 54 15.48 18.54 -22.44
C ASP A 54 16.91 19.07 -22.29
N ASP A 55 17.15 20.14 -21.52
CA ASP A 55 18.50 20.61 -21.19
C ASP A 55 19.27 19.52 -20.43
N PHE A 56 18.61 18.87 -19.48
CA PHE A 56 19.19 17.78 -18.71
C PHE A 56 19.53 16.58 -19.60
N ARG A 57 18.58 16.17 -20.46
CA ARG A 57 18.81 15.09 -21.43
C ARG A 57 20.00 15.38 -22.34
N ARG A 58 20.06 16.58 -22.93
CA ARG A 58 21.16 17.00 -23.81
C ARG A 58 22.51 17.00 -23.08
N ALA A 59 22.56 17.51 -21.85
CA ALA A 59 23.79 17.53 -21.07
C ALA A 59 24.32 16.12 -20.78
N ILE A 60 23.45 15.13 -20.57
CA ILE A 60 23.87 13.73 -20.41
C ILE A 60 24.49 13.21 -21.72
N THR A 61 23.82 13.41 -22.85
CA THR A 61 24.34 12.99 -24.16
C THR A 61 25.67 13.65 -24.49
N GLU A 62 25.84 14.94 -24.21
CA GLU A 62 27.12 15.64 -24.39
C GLU A 62 28.24 15.11 -23.51
N ALA A 63 27.94 14.72 -22.27
CA ALA A 63 28.95 14.26 -21.31
C ALA A 63 29.34 12.78 -21.49
N THR A 64 28.43 11.95 -21.99
CA THR A 64 28.59 10.49 -22.06
C THR A 64 28.69 9.95 -23.48
N GLY A 65 28.27 10.72 -24.47
CA GLY A 65 28.10 10.26 -25.86
C GLY A 65 26.92 9.31 -26.06
N GLN A 66 26.11 9.04 -25.03
CA GLN A 66 24.98 8.13 -25.11
C GLN A 66 23.70 8.84 -25.56
N GLU A 67 23.05 8.29 -26.60
CA GLU A 67 21.75 8.76 -27.09
C GLU A 67 20.60 8.12 -26.28
N LEU A 68 20.08 8.88 -25.31
CA LEU A 68 19.08 8.41 -24.36
C LEU A 68 17.67 8.94 -24.65
N GLY A 69 17.40 9.40 -25.87
CA GLY A 69 16.07 9.88 -26.27
C GLY A 69 14.96 8.88 -25.95
N TRP A 70 15.20 7.60 -26.26
CA TRP A 70 14.28 6.50 -25.95
C TRP A 70 13.97 6.39 -24.44
N PHE A 71 14.98 6.54 -23.58
CA PHE A 71 14.82 6.40 -22.13
C PHE A 71 13.89 7.48 -21.57
N PHE A 72 14.09 8.72 -21.97
CA PHE A 72 13.23 9.82 -21.54
C PHE A 72 11.82 9.69 -22.12
N GLN A 73 11.70 9.26 -23.39
CA GLN A 73 10.41 9.05 -24.02
C GLN A 73 9.59 7.99 -23.27
N GLU A 74 10.16 6.82 -23.04
CA GLU A 74 9.48 5.69 -22.43
C GLU A 74 9.24 5.89 -20.93
N TRP A 75 10.26 6.29 -20.17
CA TRP A 75 10.21 6.27 -18.70
C TRP A 75 9.70 7.56 -18.06
N LEU A 76 9.86 8.69 -18.75
CA LEU A 76 9.52 10.01 -18.21
C LEU A 76 8.28 10.62 -18.87
N TYR A 77 8.23 10.65 -20.21
CA TYR A 77 7.14 11.31 -20.95
C TYR A 77 5.92 10.42 -21.17
N GLN A 78 6.12 9.10 -21.26
CA GLN A 78 5.04 8.14 -21.39
C GLN A 78 4.52 7.63 -20.04
N ALA A 79 3.28 7.15 -20.09
CA ALA A 79 2.56 6.60 -18.96
C ALA A 79 2.85 5.10 -18.80
N GLY A 80 2.45 4.57 -17.65
CA GLY A 80 2.63 3.16 -17.33
C GLY A 80 4.03 2.80 -16.80
N HIS A 81 4.25 1.50 -16.70
CA HIS A 81 5.48 0.83 -16.28
C HIS A 81 5.43 -0.60 -16.84
N PRO A 82 6.58 -1.28 -17.00
CA PRO A 82 6.56 -2.66 -17.47
C PRO A 82 5.95 -3.61 -16.43
N GLU A 83 5.08 -4.48 -16.92
CA GLU A 83 4.54 -5.61 -16.17
C GLU A 83 5.19 -6.89 -16.69
N PHE A 84 6.30 -7.30 -16.06
CA PHE A 84 7.07 -8.45 -16.54
C PHE A 84 6.48 -9.77 -16.04
N ALA A 85 6.25 -10.69 -16.95
CA ALA A 85 6.05 -12.11 -16.66
C ALA A 85 7.30 -12.89 -17.08
N VAL A 86 7.96 -13.52 -16.11
CA VAL A 86 9.25 -14.20 -16.31
C VAL A 86 9.10 -15.71 -16.06
N GLY A 87 9.50 -16.50 -17.05
CA GLY A 87 9.63 -17.95 -16.97
C GLY A 87 11.10 -18.38 -17.05
N SER A 88 11.46 -19.44 -16.33
CA SER A 88 12.81 -20.01 -16.39
C SER A 88 12.74 -21.53 -16.36
N GLU A 89 13.34 -22.16 -17.37
CA GLU A 89 13.39 -23.61 -17.51
C GLU A 89 14.84 -24.06 -17.72
N TRP A 90 15.22 -25.16 -17.05
CA TRP A 90 16.53 -25.77 -17.19
C TRP A 90 16.46 -26.97 -18.11
N ASP A 91 17.23 -26.94 -19.19
CA ASP A 91 17.48 -28.09 -20.04
C ASP A 91 18.76 -28.81 -19.57
N ALA A 92 18.59 -30.04 -19.09
CA ALA A 92 19.69 -30.87 -18.59
C ALA A 92 20.54 -31.48 -19.71
N GLU A 93 19.99 -31.68 -20.91
CA GLU A 93 20.71 -32.26 -22.04
C GLU A 93 21.69 -31.25 -22.62
N THR A 94 21.22 -30.02 -22.83
CA THR A 94 22.03 -28.93 -23.40
C THR A 94 22.72 -28.07 -22.33
N ARG A 95 22.46 -28.34 -21.04
CA ARG A 95 22.96 -27.57 -19.88
C ARG A 95 22.71 -26.07 -20.02
N THR A 96 21.51 -25.72 -20.47
CA THR A 96 21.13 -24.35 -20.78
C THR A 96 19.89 -23.94 -20.00
N VAL A 97 19.89 -22.73 -19.46
CA VAL A 97 18.67 -22.10 -18.96
C VAL A 97 18.00 -21.35 -20.10
N HIS A 98 16.75 -21.68 -20.39
CA HIS A 98 15.86 -20.87 -21.21
C HIS A 98 15.09 -19.92 -20.31
N LEU A 99 15.31 -18.63 -20.48
CA LEU A 99 14.62 -17.56 -19.78
C LEU A 99 13.69 -16.85 -20.75
N VAL A 100 12.41 -16.81 -20.43
CA VAL A 100 11.40 -16.07 -21.21
C VAL A 100 11.00 -14.84 -20.41
N VAL A 101 11.03 -13.68 -21.05
CA VAL A 101 10.58 -12.41 -20.46
C VAL A 101 9.48 -11.84 -21.35
N GLU A 102 8.28 -11.69 -20.80
CA GLU A 102 7.14 -11.09 -21.48
C GLU A 102 6.73 -9.78 -20.81
N GLN A 103 6.35 -8.79 -21.62
CA GLN A 103 5.74 -7.55 -21.16
C GLN A 103 4.21 -7.64 -21.32
N LYS A 104 3.48 -7.62 -20.19
CA LYS A 104 2.03 -7.88 -20.13
C LYS A 104 1.18 -6.62 -19.97
N GLN A 105 1.79 -5.45 -19.79
CA GLN A 105 1.04 -4.20 -19.66
C GLN A 105 0.19 -3.96 -20.91
N LYS A 106 -1.00 -3.39 -20.72
CA LYS A 106 -1.88 -3.04 -21.83
C LYS A 106 -1.27 -1.90 -22.64
N LEU A 107 -0.99 -2.17 -23.92
CA LEU A 107 -0.48 -1.16 -24.84
C LEU A 107 -1.58 -0.17 -25.21
N GLU A 108 -1.32 1.10 -24.99
CA GLU A 108 -2.21 2.23 -25.28
C GLU A 108 -1.37 3.37 -25.87
N GLU A 109 -2.01 4.43 -26.39
CA GLU A 109 -1.31 5.56 -27.03
C GLU A 109 -0.18 6.14 -26.16
N MET A 110 -0.39 6.21 -24.85
CA MET A 110 0.58 6.74 -23.88
C MET A 110 1.41 5.66 -23.18
N THR A 111 1.17 4.37 -23.41
CA THR A 111 1.81 3.27 -22.67
C THR A 111 2.54 2.33 -23.65
N PRO A 112 3.88 2.47 -23.79
CA PRO A 112 4.67 1.69 -24.75
C PRO A 112 5.10 0.32 -24.20
N LEU A 113 5.85 -0.41 -25.01
CA LEU A 113 6.81 -1.39 -24.49
C LEU A 113 8.01 -0.63 -23.92
N PHE A 114 8.57 -1.15 -22.84
CA PHE A 114 9.71 -0.53 -22.17
C PHE A 114 10.98 -1.29 -22.52
N ARG A 115 11.98 -0.53 -22.96
CA ARG A 115 13.34 -1.00 -23.17
C ARG A 115 14.12 -0.82 -21.88
N MET A 116 14.86 -1.84 -21.46
CA MET A 116 15.82 -1.72 -20.37
C MET A 116 16.85 -2.85 -20.39
N PRO A 117 18.15 -2.56 -20.18
CA PRO A 117 19.09 -3.59 -19.80
C PRO A 117 18.77 -4.12 -18.39
N VAL A 118 18.63 -5.43 -18.27
CA VAL A 118 18.29 -6.13 -17.04
C VAL A 118 19.43 -7.08 -16.67
N GLU A 119 19.81 -7.08 -15.39
CA GLU A 119 20.67 -8.12 -14.84
C GLU A 119 19.85 -9.36 -14.46
N VAL A 120 20.33 -10.54 -14.85
CA VAL A 120 19.79 -11.83 -14.43
C VAL A 120 20.91 -12.62 -13.77
N GLU A 121 20.66 -13.08 -12.55
CA GLU A 121 21.63 -13.83 -11.76
C GLU A 121 21.18 -15.28 -11.60
N PHE A 122 22.07 -16.21 -11.92
CA PHE A 122 21.89 -17.64 -11.71
C PHE A 122 22.85 -18.12 -10.63
N THR A 123 22.34 -18.73 -9.57
CA THR A 123 23.17 -19.40 -8.55
C THR A 123 23.23 -20.89 -8.82
N THR A 124 24.44 -21.42 -8.93
CA THR A 124 24.74 -22.85 -9.10
C THR A 124 25.59 -23.35 -7.92
N ALA A 125 25.94 -24.64 -7.91
CA ALA A 125 26.86 -25.19 -6.91
C ALA A 125 28.26 -24.53 -6.94
N GLN A 126 28.65 -23.94 -8.08
CA GLN A 126 29.92 -23.26 -8.29
C GLN A 126 29.89 -21.78 -7.90
N GLY A 127 28.72 -21.23 -7.57
CA GLY A 127 28.51 -19.83 -7.24
C GLY A 127 27.50 -19.13 -8.14
N ALA A 128 27.40 -17.80 -7.95
CA ALA A 128 26.52 -16.93 -8.70
C ALA A 128 27.18 -16.41 -9.98
N GLN A 129 26.44 -16.40 -11.09
CA GLN A 129 26.82 -15.78 -12.36
C GLN A 129 25.75 -14.78 -12.77
N THR A 130 26.16 -13.57 -13.13
CA THR A 130 25.26 -12.49 -13.54
C THR A 130 25.45 -12.20 -15.02
N PHE A 131 24.34 -12.13 -15.75
CA PHE A 131 24.29 -11.80 -17.17
C PHE A 131 23.46 -10.53 -17.35
N ARG A 132 23.88 -9.67 -18.28
CA ARG A 132 23.12 -8.49 -18.67
C ARG A 132 22.40 -8.79 -19.99
N ILE A 133 21.08 -8.67 -19.99
CA ILE A 133 20.23 -8.84 -21.17
C ILE A 133 19.54 -7.53 -21.52
N GLU A 134 19.23 -7.34 -22.80
CA GLU A 134 18.40 -6.22 -23.25
C GLU A 134 16.97 -6.71 -23.42
N VAL A 135 16.05 -6.23 -22.59
CA VAL A 135 14.61 -6.50 -22.77
C VAL A 135 14.00 -5.32 -23.51
N ALA A 136 13.34 -5.58 -24.63
CA ALA A 136 12.82 -4.52 -25.50
C ALA A 136 11.54 -4.90 -26.25
N HIS A 137 11.20 -6.19 -26.34
CA HIS A 137 10.05 -6.67 -27.09
C HIS A 137 8.91 -7.10 -26.17
N ALA A 138 7.75 -7.38 -26.77
CA ALA A 138 6.62 -7.97 -26.05
C ALA A 138 6.98 -9.34 -25.43
N ARG A 139 7.88 -10.06 -26.09
CA ARG A 139 8.48 -11.31 -25.63
C ARG A 139 9.92 -11.38 -26.10
N ASP A 140 10.82 -11.64 -25.17
CA ASP A 140 12.23 -11.91 -25.40
C ASP A 140 12.59 -13.29 -24.82
N ASP A 141 13.31 -14.09 -25.60
CA ASP A 141 13.78 -15.43 -25.21
C ASP A 141 15.32 -15.42 -25.13
N PHE A 142 15.86 -15.80 -23.98
CA PHE A 142 17.30 -15.83 -23.71
C PHE A 142 17.77 -17.23 -23.32
N TYR A 143 18.98 -17.58 -23.73
CA TYR A 143 19.58 -18.90 -23.48
C TYR A 143 20.94 -18.73 -22.81
N PHE A 144 21.11 -19.31 -21.62
CA PHE A 144 22.33 -19.20 -20.83
C PHE A 144 22.95 -20.58 -20.59
N PRO A 145 24.10 -20.89 -21.21
CA PRO A 145 24.83 -22.10 -20.87
C PRO A 145 25.40 -21.98 -19.45
N LEU A 146 25.07 -22.92 -18.56
CA LEU A 146 25.54 -22.95 -17.18
C LEU A 146 26.26 -24.27 -16.88
N PRO A 147 27.19 -24.30 -15.90
CA PRO A 147 27.89 -25.53 -15.55
C PRO A 147 26.94 -26.62 -15.01
N ASP A 148 25.93 -26.22 -14.23
CA ASP A 148 24.97 -27.07 -13.56
C ASP A 148 23.60 -26.38 -13.41
N ARG A 149 22.58 -27.17 -13.03
CA ARG A 149 21.22 -26.66 -12.78
C ARG A 149 21.24 -25.55 -11.73
N PRO A 150 20.66 -24.37 -12.01
CA PRO A 150 20.60 -23.30 -11.02
C PRO A 150 19.65 -23.68 -9.87
N THR A 151 20.07 -23.39 -8.64
CA THR A 151 19.23 -23.51 -7.44
C THR A 151 18.41 -22.25 -7.18
N ARG A 152 18.82 -21.12 -7.78
CA ARG A 152 18.18 -19.82 -7.65
C ARG A 152 18.32 -19.03 -8.94
N VAL A 153 17.24 -18.39 -9.37
CA VAL A 153 17.23 -17.49 -10.52
C VAL A 153 16.67 -16.14 -10.09
N ARG A 154 17.41 -15.05 -10.28
CA ARG A 154 16.96 -13.70 -9.88
C ARG A 154 16.90 -12.80 -11.10
N PHE A 155 15.77 -12.15 -11.28
CA PHE A 155 15.54 -11.16 -12.33
C PHE A 155 15.57 -9.77 -11.72
N ASP A 156 16.45 -8.91 -12.21
CA ASP A 156 16.81 -7.63 -11.58
C ASP A 156 17.17 -7.80 -10.09
N PRO A 157 18.28 -8.49 -9.78
CA PRO A 157 18.69 -8.84 -8.42
C PRO A 157 18.91 -7.61 -7.51
N ASN A 158 19.17 -6.45 -8.11
CA ASN A 158 19.39 -5.19 -7.41
C ASN A 158 18.12 -4.33 -7.28
N GLN A 159 17.01 -4.76 -7.90
CA GLN A 159 15.71 -4.07 -7.89
C GLN A 159 15.83 -2.63 -8.38
N VAL A 160 16.61 -2.44 -9.45
CA VAL A 160 16.88 -1.15 -10.08
C VAL A 160 15.65 -0.66 -10.85
N ILE A 161 14.94 -1.58 -11.50
CA ILE A 161 13.92 -1.27 -12.50
C ILE A 161 12.57 -1.09 -11.82
N LEU A 162 11.91 0.04 -12.10
CA LEU A 162 10.52 0.28 -11.75
C LEU A 162 9.60 -0.64 -12.57
N LYS A 163 9.09 -1.70 -11.94
CA LYS A 163 8.29 -2.75 -12.61
C LYS A 163 7.29 -3.39 -11.66
N THR A 164 6.31 -4.09 -12.23
CA THR A 164 5.71 -5.25 -11.56
C THR A 164 6.34 -6.53 -12.12
N LEU A 165 6.35 -7.59 -11.30
CA LEU A 165 7.01 -8.85 -11.64
C LEU A 165 6.14 -10.03 -11.22
N GLU A 166 5.71 -10.79 -12.21
CA GLU A 166 5.26 -12.17 -12.08
C GLU A 166 6.43 -13.10 -12.39
N PHE A 167 6.95 -13.77 -11.37
CA PHE A 167 8.01 -14.77 -11.55
C PHE A 167 7.69 -15.96 -10.64
N PRO A 168 6.99 -16.98 -11.15
CA PRO A 168 6.63 -18.15 -10.37
C PRO A 168 7.88 -18.86 -9.85
N LYS A 169 7.90 -19.11 -8.54
CA LYS A 169 9.01 -19.81 -7.87
C LYS A 169 8.50 -20.95 -7.03
N SER A 170 9.34 -21.98 -6.92
CA SER A 170 9.05 -23.08 -6.00
C SER A 170 9.07 -22.59 -4.55
N ARG A 171 8.36 -23.27 -3.65
CA ARG A 171 8.41 -22.97 -2.21
C ARG A 171 9.85 -23.02 -1.68
N GLN A 172 10.63 -24.01 -2.12
CA GLN A 172 12.01 -24.20 -1.67
C GLN A 172 12.90 -23.02 -2.09
N GLU A 173 12.76 -22.55 -3.32
CA GLU A 173 13.50 -21.38 -3.82
C GLU A 173 13.09 -20.10 -3.08
N LEU A 174 11.80 -19.89 -2.81
CA LEU A 174 11.34 -18.74 -2.02
C LEU A 174 11.87 -18.78 -0.58
N MET A 175 11.88 -19.95 0.06
CA MET A 175 12.45 -20.12 1.40
C MET A 175 13.97 -19.84 1.43
N ASP A 176 14.68 -20.25 0.38
CA ASP A 176 16.09 -19.92 0.19
C ASP A 176 16.29 -18.41 0.00
N LEU A 177 15.49 -17.75 -0.86
CA LEU A 177 15.55 -16.30 -1.07
C LEU A 177 15.28 -15.51 0.22
N VAL A 178 14.28 -15.88 1.01
CA VAL A 178 13.98 -15.19 2.28
C VAL A 178 15.17 -15.24 3.25
N ARG A 179 15.98 -16.31 3.21
CA ARG A 179 17.13 -16.49 4.12
C ARG A 179 18.42 -15.89 3.56
N ASN A 180 18.63 -16.04 2.26
CA ASN A 180 19.95 -15.95 1.65
C ASN A 180 20.01 -14.97 0.46
N ASP A 181 18.94 -14.25 0.12
CA ASP A 181 19.02 -13.21 -0.90
C ASP A 181 19.91 -12.07 -0.38
N PRO A 182 20.97 -11.66 -1.11
CA PRO A 182 21.85 -10.57 -0.68
C PRO A 182 21.12 -9.23 -0.53
N ASN A 183 20.06 -9.01 -1.33
CA ASN A 183 19.30 -7.79 -1.36
C ASN A 183 18.09 -7.87 -0.40
N VAL A 184 17.95 -6.86 0.44
CA VAL A 184 16.83 -6.76 1.41
C VAL A 184 15.46 -6.76 0.72
N ILE A 185 15.36 -6.14 -0.46
CA ILE A 185 14.13 -6.08 -1.26
C ILE A 185 13.80 -7.47 -1.82
N GLY A 186 14.81 -8.24 -2.23
CA GLY A 186 14.65 -9.63 -2.65
C GLY A 186 14.08 -10.51 -1.54
N ARG A 187 14.62 -10.38 -0.30
CA ARG A 187 14.09 -11.08 0.88
C ARG A 187 12.64 -10.70 1.19
N ILE A 188 12.30 -9.40 1.12
CA ILE A 188 10.93 -8.90 1.33
C ILE A 188 9.98 -9.42 0.26
N TRP A 189 10.38 -9.37 -1.02
CA TRP A 189 9.58 -9.88 -2.13
C TRP A 189 9.30 -11.37 -1.95
N ALA A 190 10.32 -12.17 -1.62
CA ALA A 190 10.17 -13.60 -1.40
C ALA A 190 9.26 -13.92 -0.21
N ALA A 191 9.36 -13.15 0.88
CA ALA A 191 8.46 -13.26 2.03
C ALA A 191 7.01 -12.99 1.61
N GLY A 192 6.78 -11.94 0.81
CA GLY A 192 5.46 -11.63 0.24
C GLY A 192 4.89 -12.78 -0.61
N GLN A 193 5.72 -13.42 -1.46
CA GLN A 193 5.29 -14.57 -2.26
C GLN A 193 4.96 -15.79 -1.39
N LEU A 194 5.73 -16.06 -0.32
CA LEU A 194 5.42 -17.12 0.63
C LEU A 194 4.08 -16.89 1.33
N GLY A 195 3.80 -15.64 1.75
CA GLY A 195 2.53 -15.30 2.41
C GLY A 195 1.28 -15.46 1.54
N ARG A 196 1.43 -15.37 0.21
CA ARG A 196 0.33 -15.63 -0.74
C ARG A 196 -0.06 -17.11 -0.81
N ARG A 197 0.78 -18.04 -0.32
CA ARG A 197 0.52 -19.49 -0.31
C ARG A 197 -0.41 -19.86 0.85
N ARG A 198 -1.71 -19.57 0.69
CA ARG A 198 -2.72 -19.82 1.74
C ARG A 198 -2.74 -21.29 2.19
N GLY A 199 -2.75 -21.50 3.50
CA GLY A 199 -2.78 -22.84 4.11
C GLY A 199 -1.44 -23.57 4.15
N ASP A 200 -0.37 -23.00 3.60
CA ASP A 200 0.97 -23.62 3.60
C ASP A 200 1.69 -23.39 4.94
N LEU A 201 1.53 -24.33 5.88
CA LEU A 201 2.16 -24.25 7.20
C LEU A 201 3.69 -24.19 7.14
N VAL A 202 4.30 -24.78 6.11
CA VAL A 202 5.76 -24.73 5.91
C VAL A 202 6.18 -23.32 5.52
N ALA A 203 5.42 -22.65 4.67
CA ALA A 203 5.65 -21.24 4.32
C ALA A 203 5.49 -20.33 5.54
N VAL A 204 4.46 -20.55 6.37
CA VAL A 204 4.27 -19.80 7.63
C VAL A 204 5.43 -20.05 8.60
N GLY A 205 5.91 -21.29 8.71
CA GLY A 205 7.09 -21.62 9.51
C GLY A 205 8.35 -20.89 9.03
N ALA A 206 8.59 -20.83 7.72
CA ALA A 206 9.71 -20.07 7.15
C ALA A 206 9.60 -18.56 7.41
N LEU A 207 8.39 -18.01 7.34
CA LEU A 207 8.13 -16.60 7.70
C LEU A 207 8.33 -16.36 9.20
N ARG A 208 7.95 -17.29 10.07
CA ARG A 208 8.25 -17.22 11.50
C ARG A 208 9.76 -17.18 11.75
N ASP A 209 10.52 -18.08 11.13
CA ASP A 209 11.98 -18.09 11.26
C ASP A 209 12.59 -16.76 10.81
N ALA A 210 12.12 -16.22 9.67
CA ALA A 210 12.54 -14.93 9.16
C ALA A 210 12.19 -13.79 10.13
N LEU A 211 11.01 -13.78 10.74
CA LEU A 211 10.62 -12.79 11.75
C LEU A 211 11.54 -12.82 12.97
N LEU A 212 12.13 -13.97 13.32
CA LEU A 212 12.92 -14.12 14.54
C LEU A 212 14.43 -13.97 14.31
N GLN A 213 14.92 -14.28 13.11
CA GLN A 213 16.35 -14.46 12.87
C GLN A 213 16.96 -13.48 11.85
N GLU A 214 16.14 -12.79 11.04
CA GLU A 214 16.66 -11.92 9.99
C GLU A 214 17.42 -10.71 10.56
N PRO A 215 18.70 -10.47 10.19
CA PRO A 215 19.49 -9.32 10.66
C PRO A 215 18.83 -7.95 10.46
N PHE A 216 18.25 -7.65 9.29
CA PHE A 216 17.71 -6.31 9.04
C PHE A 216 16.28 -6.17 9.56
N TYR A 217 16.09 -5.24 10.51
CA TYR A 217 14.79 -4.96 11.12
C TYR A 217 13.69 -4.65 10.09
N GLY A 218 14.06 -4.03 8.95
CA GLY A 218 13.12 -3.70 7.89
C GLY A 218 12.50 -4.93 7.23
N VAL A 219 13.28 -6.00 7.03
CA VAL A 219 12.73 -7.26 6.52
C VAL A 219 11.85 -7.93 7.58
N ARG A 220 12.29 -7.99 8.85
CA ARG A 220 11.45 -8.54 9.95
C ARG A 220 10.11 -7.82 10.07
N ARG A 221 10.12 -6.49 9.95
CA ARG A 221 8.91 -5.64 9.92
C ARG A 221 7.97 -6.02 8.78
N GLU A 222 8.49 -6.20 7.57
CA GLU A 222 7.66 -6.61 6.43
C GLU A 222 7.17 -8.06 6.55
N VAL A 223 7.99 -8.96 7.10
CA VAL A 223 7.57 -10.34 7.41
C VAL A 223 6.42 -10.35 8.43
N ALA A 224 6.45 -9.50 9.46
CA ALA A 224 5.34 -9.36 10.41
C ALA A 224 4.04 -8.91 9.72
N ARG A 225 4.12 -7.96 8.78
CA ARG A 225 2.97 -7.55 7.94
C ARG A 225 2.41 -8.74 7.19
N VAL A 226 3.27 -9.48 6.49
CA VAL A 226 2.88 -10.64 5.68
C VAL A 226 2.22 -11.73 6.54
N LEU A 227 2.79 -12.03 7.71
CA LEU A 227 2.21 -13.00 8.65
C LEU A 227 0.78 -12.60 9.07
N GLY A 228 0.54 -11.32 9.37
CA GLY A 228 -0.80 -10.81 9.69
C GLY A 228 -1.81 -11.00 8.55
N GLU A 229 -1.39 -10.73 7.31
CA GLU A 229 -2.23 -10.89 6.11
C GLU A 229 -2.62 -12.34 5.84
N THR A 230 -1.81 -13.32 6.27
CA THR A 230 -2.17 -14.75 6.13
C THR A 230 -3.39 -15.15 6.95
N LYS A 231 -3.64 -14.45 8.08
CA LYS A 231 -4.69 -14.76 9.08
C LYS A 231 -4.66 -16.20 9.60
N ALA A 232 -3.55 -16.92 9.44
CA ALA A 232 -3.38 -18.28 9.96
C ALA A 232 -3.08 -18.25 11.46
N ALA A 233 -3.65 -19.19 12.23
CA ALA A 233 -3.38 -19.29 13.67
C ALA A 233 -1.88 -19.45 13.99
N ALA A 234 -1.15 -20.23 13.19
CA ALA A 234 0.31 -20.35 13.31
C ALA A 234 1.05 -19.01 13.07
N ALA A 235 0.51 -18.14 12.21
CA ALA A 235 1.07 -16.82 11.97
C ALA A 235 0.79 -15.86 13.13
N ARG A 236 -0.39 -15.93 13.77
CA ARG A 236 -0.66 -15.26 15.04
C ARG A 236 0.38 -15.65 16.08
N ASP A 237 0.63 -16.95 16.25
CA ASP A 237 1.57 -17.44 17.27
C ASP A 237 3.00 -16.95 17.00
N ALA A 238 3.42 -16.95 15.74
CA ALA A 238 4.69 -16.33 15.33
C ALA A 238 4.76 -14.83 15.67
N LEU A 239 3.68 -14.08 15.45
CA LEU A 239 3.60 -12.67 15.80
C LEU A 239 3.65 -12.46 17.33
N LEU A 240 3.02 -13.31 18.13
CA LEU A 240 3.12 -13.24 19.59
C LEU A 240 4.58 -13.37 20.06
N GLU A 241 5.38 -14.22 19.42
CA GLU A 241 6.82 -14.32 19.69
C GLU A 241 7.58 -13.05 19.25
N GLY A 242 7.22 -12.49 18.09
CA GLY A 242 7.80 -11.26 17.53
C GLY A 242 7.61 -10.01 18.41
N LEU A 243 6.70 -10.02 19.38
CA LEU A 243 6.57 -8.93 20.36
C LEU A 243 7.79 -8.82 21.29
N ARG A 244 8.71 -9.79 21.27
CA ARG A 244 9.98 -9.73 22.03
C ARG A 244 11.14 -9.18 21.18
N ASP A 245 10.90 -8.75 19.94
CA ASP A 245 11.95 -8.24 19.07
C ASP A 245 12.70 -7.05 19.72
N PRO A 246 14.05 -7.01 19.67
CA PRO A 246 14.82 -5.90 20.23
C PRO A 246 14.49 -4.55 19.58
N ASP A 247 14.13 -4.54 18.29
CA ASP A 247 13.81 -3.31 17.55
C ASP A 247 12.33 -2.93 17.72
N PRO A 248 12.03 -1.75 18.29
CA PRO A 248 10.65 -1.33 18.51
C PRO A 248 9.86 -1.10 17.22
N ARG A 249 10.51 -0.85 16.07
CA ARG A 249 9.83 -0.70 14.78
C ARG A 249 9.28 -2.04 14.28
N VAL A 250 9.91 -3.15 14.68
CA VAL A 250 9.38 -4.50 14.43
C VAL A 250 8.22 -4.77 15.38
N ARG A 251 8.38 -4.53 16.69
CA ARG A 251 7.30 -4.70 17.67
C ARG A 251 6.05 -3.89 17.34
N GLU A 252 6.23 -2.66 16.86
CA GLU A 252 5.13 -1.80 16.38
C GLU A 252 4.33 -2.50 15.27
N LYS A 253 5.02 -3.01 14.25
CA LYS A 253 4.36 -3.69 13.13
C LYS A 253 3.77 -5.05 13.51
N VAL A 254 4.40 -5.76 14.43
CA VAL A 254 3.86 -6.99 15.02
C VAL A 254 2.55 -6.70 15.76
N ALA A 255 2.51 -5.66 16.60
CA ALA A 255 1.29 -5.25 17.29
C ALA A 255 0.19 -4.84 16.30
N GLU A 256 0.54 -4.10 15.24
CA GLU A 256 -0.39 -3.76 14.16
C GLU A 256 -0.95 -5.02 13.48
N ALA A 257 -0.10 -5.98 13.12
CA ALA A 257 -0.45 -7.22 12.43
C ALA A 257 -1.34 -8.15 13.29
N LEU A 258 -1.16 -8.16 14.61
CA LEU A 258 -2.05 -8.88 15.53
C LEU A 258 -3.50 -8.37 15.49
N GLY A 259 -3.73 -7.13 15.03
CA GLY A 259 -5.07 -6.58 14.80
C GLY A 259 -5.83 -7.24 13.64
N GLU A 260 -5.17 -8.02 12.77
CA GLU A 260 -5.84 -8.75 11.67
C GLU A 260 -6.61 -9.99 12.14
N PHE A 261 -6.41 -10.42 13.39
CA PHE A 261 -7.02 -11.61 13.98
C PHE A 261 -8.29 -11.22 14.76
N ALA A 262 -9.29 -10.72 14.04
CA ALA A 262 -10.58 -10.35 14.62
C ALA A 262 -11.25 -11.53 15.35
N GLY A 263 -11.77 -11.29 16.55
CA GLY A 263 -12.38 -12.29 17.42
C GLY A 263 -11.39 -13.17 18.19
N ASP A 264 -10.08 -13.04 17.96
CA ASP A 264 -9.07 -13.83 18.68
C ASP A 264 -8.77 -13.25 20.07
N ALA A 265 -9.20 -13.98 21.11
CA ALA A 265 -9.02 -13.57 22.50
C ALA A 265 -7.54 -13.50 22.93
N THR A 266 -6.67 -14.31 22.32
CA THR A 266 -5.23 -14.33 22.62
C THR A 266 -4.56 -13.08 22.04
N ALA A 267 -4.87 -12.73 20.79
CA ALA A 267 -4.40 -11.51 20.16
C ALA A 267 -4.87 -10.27 20.95
N ALA A 268 -6.17 -10.19 21.26
CA ALA A 268 -6.74 -9.07 22.01
C ALA A 268 -6.09 -8.93 23.40
N SER A 269 -6.05 -9.99 24.20
CA SER A 269 -5.45 -9.94 25.55
C SER A 269 -3.96 -9.62 25.54
N THR A 270 -3.24 -10.01 24.47
CA THR A 270 -1.83 -9.65 24.30
C THR A 270 -1.67 -8.17 23.97
N LEU A 271 -2.49 -7.63 23.07
CA LEU A 271 -2.48 -6.20 22.76
C LEU A 271 -2.80 -5.34 23.99
N GLU A 272 -3.74 -5.78 24.85
CA GLU A 272 -4.00 -5.13 26.15
C GLU A 272 -2.74 -5.07 27.03
N LYS A 273 -2.01 -6.19 27.14
CA LYS A 273 -0.75 -6.26 27.91
C LYS A 273 0.33 -5.37 27.30
N THR A 274 0.44 -5.33 25.96
CA THR A 274 1.37 -4.45 25.24
C THR A 274 1.06 -2.98 25.55
N MET A 275 -0.21 -2.57 25.49
CA MET A 275 -0.60 -1.20 25.86
C MET A 275 -0.22 -0.82 27.29
N ALA A 276 -0.29 -1.77 28.23
CA ALA A 276 0.01 -1.53 29.64
C ALA A 276 1.51 -1.49 29.96
N SER A 277 2.31 -2.36 29.33
CA SER A 277 3.71 -2.62 29.76
C SER A 277 4.78 -2.11 28.80
N GLU A 278 4.43 -1.79 27.55
CA GLU A 278 5.42 -1.40 26.55
C GLU A 278 5.97 0.03 26.79
N PRO A 279 7.30 0.20 26.87
CA PRO A 279 7.91 1.51 27.07
C PRO A 279 7.85 2.42 25.84
N LYS A 280 7.79 1.86 24.62
CA LYS A 280 7.83 2.65 23.39
C LYS A 280 6.44 3.10 22.96
N THR A 281 6.26 4.42 22.94
CA THR A 281 5.00 5.12 22.63
C THR A 281 4.35 4.67 21.32
N TYR A 282 5.14 4.50 20.25
CA TYR A 282 4.61 4.09 18.94
C TYR A 282 4.08 2.66 18.94
N VAL A 283 4.70 1.75 19.69
CA VAL A 283 4.23 0.37 19.85
C VAL A 283 2.92 0.34 20.65
N VAL A 284 2.83 1.13 21.73
CA VAL A 284 1.59 1.30 22.51
C VAL A 284 0.46 1.85 21.63
N ALA A 285 0.76 2.86 20.80
CA ALA A 285 -0.20 3.45 19.89
C ALA A 285 -0.67 2.44 18.83
N ALA A 286 0.25 1.68 18.22
CA ALA A 286 -0.11 0.61 17.28
C ALA A 286 -1.00 -0.45 17.95
N ALA A 287 -0.67 -0.86 19.18
CA ALA A 287 -1.47 -1.80 19.94
C ALA A 287 -2.88 -1.28 20.26
N ALA A 288 -3.04 0.01 20.56
CA ALA A 288 -4.35 0.63 20.78
C ALA A 288 -5.23 0.53 19.53
N LYS A 289 -4.74 0.94 18.36
CA LYS A 289 -5.52 0.80 17.11
C LYS A 289 -5.84 -0.66 16.82
N ALA A 290 -4.85 -1.54 16.93
CA ALA A 290 -5.00 -2.97 16.65
C ALA A 290 -6.02 -3.63 17.57
N LEU A 291 -6.07 -3.25 18.85
CA LEU A 291 -7.04 -3.78 19.81
C LEU A 291 -8.48 -3.48 19.35
N GLY A 292 -8.74 -2.28 18.82
CA GLY A 292 -10.03 -1.96 18.19
C GLY A 292 -10.37 -2.90 17.02
N LYS A 293 -9.40 -3.17 16.14
CA LYS A 293 -9.58 -4.10 15.01
C LYS A 293 -9.88 -5.53 15.42
N THR A 294 -9.43 -5.97 16.60
CA THR A 294 -9.77 -7.31 17.11
C THR A 294 -11.26 -7.48 17.41
N ARG A 295 -12.00 -6.38 17.56
CA ARG A 295 -13.42 -6.34 17.97
C ARG A 295 -13.71 -7.04 19.30
N SER A 296 -12.70 -7.11 20.18
CA SER A 296 -12.88 -7.62 21.55
C SER A 296 -13.83 -6.73 22.35
N GLU A 297 -14.77 -7.32 23.09
CA GLU A 297 -15.69 -6.58 23.98
C GLU A 297 -14.96 -5.75 25.04
N ARG A 298 -13.75 -6.19 25.44
CA ARG A 298 -12.88 -5.49 26.40
C ARG A 298 -12.15 -4.29 25.80
N ALA A 299 -12.11 -4.18 24.46
CA ALA A 299 -11.37 -3.13 23.78
C ALA A 299 -11.86 -1.73 24.20
N PHE A 300 -13.17 -1.53 24.35
CA PHE A 300 -13.75 -0.23 24.67
C PHE A 300 -13.13 0.40 25.94
N GLU A 301 -13.16 -0.31 27.07
CA GLU A 301 -12.65 0.22 28.34
C GLU A 301 -11.12 0.43 28.30
N ARG A 302 -10.41 -0.41 27.55
CA ARG A 302 -8.95 -0.29 27.40
C ARG A 302 -8.55 0.90 26.55
N LEU A 303 -9.27 1.15 25.45
CA LEU A 303 -9.09 2.33 24.62
C LEU A 303 -9.44 3.60 25.39
N ARG A 304 -10.52 3.57 26.18
CA ARG A 304 -10.93 4.69 27.04
C ARG A 304 -9.84 5.02 28.07
N ALA A 305 -9.28 4.00 28.73
CA ALA A 305 -8.17 4.21 29.65
C ALA A 305 -6.94 4.81 28.97
N ALA A 306 -6.64 4.41 27.73
CA ALA A 306 -5.50 4.93 26.97
C ALA A 306 -5.59 6.43 26.66
N LEU A 307 -6.78 7.04 26.66
CA LEU A 307 -6.95 8.48 26.46
C LEU A 307 -6.32 9.34 27.57
N SER A 308 -6.16 8.76 28.77
CA SER A 308 -5.51 9.43 29.90
C SER A 308 -3.98 9.43 29.79
N ARG A 309 -3.40 8.68 28.84
CA ARG A 309 -1.95 8.57 28.67
C ARG A 309 -1.44 9.60 27.67
N GLU A 310 -0.63 10.52 28.15
CA GLU A 310 0.07 11.49 27.31
C GLU A 310 1.17 10.84 26.49
N SER A 311 1.45 11.44 25.33
CA SER A 311 2.48 10.95 24.41
C SER A 311 3.01 12.06 23.54
N HIS A 312 4.26 11.91 23.08
CA HIS A 312 4.82 12.78 22.06
C HIS A 312 3.86 12.85 20.86
N ARG A 313 3.52 14.08 20.46
CA ARG A 313 2.59 14.36 19.36
C ARG A 313 1.18 13.76 19.55
N ASP A 314 0.75 13.42 20.77
CA ASP A 314 -0.56 12.79 21.08
C ASP A 314 -0.83 11.49 20.31
N VAL A 315 0.22 10.74 19.94
CA VAL A 315 0.06 9.56 19.06
C VAL A 315 -0.78 8.45 19.70
N ILE A 316 -0.72 8.27 21.02
CA ILE A 316 -1.53 7.26 21.72
C ILE A 316 -3.02 7.61 21.63
N ARG A 317 -3.40 8.86 21.90
CA ARG A 317 -4.80 9.31 21.84
C ARG A 317 -5.35 9.21 20.42
N GLN A 318 -4.58 9.63 19.41
CA GLN A 318 -4.95 9.46 17.99
C GLN A 318 -5.25 8.01 17.65
N LYS A 319 -4.35 7.07 18.00
CA LYS A 319 -4.55 5.65 17.70
C LYS A 319 -5.63 5.00 18.54
N ALA A 320 -5.90 5.50 19.75
CA ALA A 320 -7.06 5.07 20.53
C ALA A 320 -8.38 5.48 19.86
N PHE A 321 -8.48 6.70 19.31
CA PHE A 321 -9.65 7.11 18.52
C PHE A 321 -9.82 6.33 17.21
N GLU A 322 -8.72 6.08 16.50
CA GLU A 322 -8.75 5.14 15.37
C GLU A 322 -9.21 3.75 15.84
N GLY A 323 -8.75 3.27 16.99
CA GLY A 323 -9.19 2.01 17.61
C GLY A 323 -10.69 1.98 17.93
N PHE A 324 -11.28 3.06 18.45
CA PHE A 324 -12.72 3.15 18.66
C PHE A 324 -13.49 3.02 17.33
N ALA A 325 -13.01 3.68 16.29
CA ALA A 325 -13.63 3.60 14.97
C ALA A 325 -13.55 2.18 14.36
N GLU A 326 -12.43 1.48 14.53
CA GLU A 326 -12.28 0.08 14.09
C GLU A 326 -13.14 -0.89 14.92
N LEU A 327 -13.31 -0.61 16.21
CA LEU A 327 -14.16 -1.40 17.11
C LEU A 327 -15.63 -1.35 16.70
N GLY A 328 -16.10 -0.21 16.17
CA GLY A 328 -17.48 -0.08 15.71
C GLY A 328 -18.50 0.13 16.84
N ASP A 329 -18.06 0.42 18.07
CA ASP A 329 -18.92 0.49 19.24
C ASP A 329 -19.54 1.91 19.42
N PRO A 330 -20.88 2.06 19.32
CA PRO A 330 -21.55 3.36 19.46
C PRO A 330 -21.36 4.04 20.81
N ARG A 331 -20.97 3.30 21.87
CA ARG A 331 -20.63 3.88 23.18
C ARG A 331 -19.50 4.90 23.10
N ALA A 332 -18.70 4.88 22.02
CA ALA A 332 -17.63 5.85 21.82
C ALA A 332 -18.15 7.21 21.36
N VAL A 333 -19.36 7.33 20.80
CA VAL A 333 -19.84 8.58 20.19
C VAL A 333 -19.86 9.76 21.17
N PRO A 334 -20.41 9.66 22.39
CA PRO A 334 -20.39 10.79 23.34
C PRO A 334 -18.97 11.24 23.70
N LEU A 335 -18.06 10.27 23.86
CA LEU A 335 -16.65 10.53 24.15
C LEU A 335 -15.96 11.22 22.97
N LEU A 336 -16.23 10.79 21.75
CA LEU A 336 -15.69 11.40 20.54
C LEU A 336 -16.21 12.83 20.35
N VAL A 337 -17.48 13.10 20.65
CA VAL A 337 -18.04 14.46 20.66
C VAL A 337 -17.33 15.38 21.67
N GLU A 338 -17.07 14.87 22.88
CA GLU A 338 -16.32 15.61 23.91
C GLU A 338 -14.90 15.94 23.42
N TRP A 339 -14.23 15.00 22.76
CA TRP A 339 -12.85 15.16 22.29
C TRP A 339 -12.72 15.92 20.97
N ALA A 340 -13.78 16.01 20.17
CA ALA A 340 -13.87 16.87 18.99
C ALA A 340 -14.05 18.36 19.33
N SER A 341 -14.38 18.68 20.59
CA SER A 341 -14.64 20.04 21.04
C SER A 341 -13.37 20.90 21.12
N TYR A 342 -13.55 22.22 21.06
CA TYR A 342 -12.46 23.19 21.19
C TYR A 342 -11.71 23.03 22.53
N GLY A 343 -10.41 23.35 22.54
CA GLY A 343 -9.55 23.26 23.72
C GLY A 343 -8.90 21.88 23.97
N ARG A 344 -9.24 20.87 23.16
CA ARG A 344 -8.57 19.56 23.17
C ARG A 344 -7.25 19.61 22.40
N PRO A 345 -6.29 18.70 22.69
CA PRO A 345 -5.04 18.63 21.96
C PRO A 345 -5.28 18.48 20.45
N PRO A 346 -4.67 19.31 19.57
CA PRO A 346 -5.08 19.43 18.17
C PRO A 346 -5.16 18.10 17.42
N ARG A 347 -4.14 17.24 17.54
CA ARG A 347 -4.13 15.95 16.83
C ARG A 347 -5.13 14.93 17.40
N ALA A 348 -5.35 14.95 18.71
CA ALA A 348 -6.35 14.11 19.36
C ALA A 348 -7.77 14.53 18.93
N ARG A 349 -7.98 15.85 18.82
CA ARG A 349 -9.23 16.45 18.32
C ARG A 349 -9.51 16.06 16.87
N GLU A 350 -8.53 16.19 15.98
CA GLU A 350 -8.62 15.76 14.58
C GLU A 350 -9.03 14.27 14.48
N ALA A 351 -8.35 13.39 15.20
CA ALA A 351 -8.66 11.96 15.18
C ALA A 351 -10.05 11.64 15.75
N ALA A 352 -10.51 12.36 16.77
CA ALA A 352 -11.86 12.22 17.30
C ALA A 352 -12.93 12.63 16.26
N ILE A 353 -12.71 13.74 15.54
CA ILE A 353 -13.59 14.21 14.46
C ILE A 353 -13.67 13.15 13.34
N GLU A 354 -12.54 12.59 12.91
CA GLU A 354 -12.53 11.54 11.88
C GLU A 354 -13.25 10.26 12.34
N ALA A 355 -13.08 9.87 13.62
CA ALA A 355 -13.76 8.73 14.19
C ALA A 355 -15.29 8.93 14.30
N LEU A 356 -15.77 10.17 14.51
CA LEU A 356 -17.20 10.49 14.47
C LEU A 356 -17.81 10.20 13.10
N GLY A 357 -17.09 10.49 12.01
CA GLY A 357 -17.56 10.16 10.66
C GLY A 357 -17.82 8.67 10.48
N LYS A 358 -16.96 7.81 11.03
CA LYS A 358 -17.09 6.35 10.92
C LYS A 358 -18.18 5.75 11.81
N LEU A 359 -18.40 6.29 13.01
CA LEU A 359 -19.32 5.73 14.01
C LEU A 359 -20.67 6.44 14.09
N GLY A 360 -20.78 7.64 13.56
CA GLY A 360 -21.95 8.50 13.73
C GLY A 360 -23.06 8.31 12.69
N ARG A 361 -23.00 7.29 11.83
CA ARG A 361 -23.98 7.14 10.75
C ARG A 361 -25.41 7.04 11.32
N GLY A 362 -26.31 7.85 10.76
CA GLY A 362 -27.70 7.96 11.24
C GLY A 362 -27.87 8.76 12.54
N ASN A 363 -26.83 9.43 13.04
CA ASN A 363 -26.90 10.27 14.23
C ASN A 363 -26.95 11.76 13.85
N ASP A 364 -28.13 12.38 14.02
CA ASP A 364 -28.36 13.80 13.71
C ASP A 364 -27.47 14.76 14.51
N ASP A 365 -27.11 14.40 15.76
CA ASP A 365 -26.20 15.21 16.57
C ASP A 365 -24.78 15.22 16.00
N VAL A 366 -24.32 14.07 15.52
CA VAL A 366 -23.01 13.95 14.89
C VAL A 366 -22.97 14.74 13.59
N LEU A 367 -23.97 14.58 12.70
CA LEU A 367 -24.05 15.36 11.47
C LEU A 367 -24.00 16.86 11.76
N ARG A 368 -24.86 17.36 12.65
CA ARG A 368 -24.93 18.79 12.99
C ARG A 368 -23.59 19.33 13.50
N ARG A 369 -22.88 18.56 14.32
CA ARG A 369 -21.56 18.95 14.83
C ARG A 369 -20.49 18.94 13.75
N LEU A 370 -20.46 17.94 12.89
CA LEU A 370 -19.52 17.86 11.77
C LEU A 370 -19.74 19.03 10.80
N LEU A 371 -21.00 19.37 10.49
CA LEU A 371 -21.33 20.55 9.67
C LEU A 371 -20.84 21.85 10.32
N ALA A 372 -20.99 22.01 11.64
CA ALA A 372 -20.46 23.19 12.34
C ALA A 372 -18.92 23.27 12.27
N LEU A 373 -18.22 22.14 12.35
CA LEU A 373 -16.77 22.07 12.31
C LEU A 373 -16.17 22.42 10.93
N VAL A 374 -16.96 22.43 9.86
CA VAL A 374 -16.51 22.94 8.53
C VAL A 374 -16.06 24.41 8.62
N ASN A 375 -16.61 25.17 9.57
CA ASN A 375 -16.27 26.56 9.84
C ASN A 375 -15.37 26.75 11.07
N ASP A 376 -14.70 25.69 11.55
CA ASP A 376 -13.81 25.79 12.71
C ASP A 376 -12.62 26.72 12.44
N PRO A 377 -12.18 27.55 13.40
CA PRO A 377 -11.00 28.41 13.20
C PRO A 377 -9.70 27.61 12.96
N TYR A 378 -9.66 26.34 13.37
CA TYR A 378 -8.52 25.47 13.14
C TYR A 378 -8.69 24.68 11.84
N ILE A 379 -7.89 25.05 10.81
CA ILE A 379 -7.92 24.45 9.46
C ILE A 379 -7.94 22.92 9.45
N TRP A 380 -7.18 22.26 10.34
CA TRP A 380 -7.12 20.80 10.35
C TRP A 380 -8.39 20.17 10.92
N ALA A 381 -9.10 20.84 11.84
CA ALA A 381 -10.43 20.40 12.26
C ALA A 381 -11.45 20.53 11.11
N ARG A 382 -11.38 21.61 10.32
CA ARG A 382 -12.21 21.77 9.10
C ARG A 382 -11.98 20.60 8.14
N ARG A 383 -10.72 20.31 7.84
CA ARG A 383 -10.34 19.19 6.95
C ARG A 383 -10.84 17.85 7.49
N SER A 384 -10.61 17.55 8.77
CA SER A 384 -11.11 16.33 9.39
C SER A 384 -12.64 16.25 9.37
N ALA A 385 -13.34 17.38 9.48
CA ALA A 385 -14.81 17.43 9.38
C ALA A 385 -15.30 17.12 7.96
N LEU A 386 -14.69 17.70 6.92
CA LEU A 386 -15.01 17.40 5.52
C LEU A 386 -14.83 15.91 5.22
N LYS A 387 -13.69 15.33 5.64
CA LYS A 387 -13.43 13.89 5.53
C LYS A 387 -14.46 13.07 6.30
N ALA A 388 -14.76 13.46 7.53
CA ALA A 388 -15.73 12.77 8.38
C ALA A 388 -17.15 12.81 7.79
N LEU A 389 -17.57 13.91 7.16
CA LEU A 389 -18.86 14.00 6.46
C LEU A 389 -18.94 13.01 5.28
N GLY A 390 -17.84 12.87 4.51
CA GLY A 390 -17.74 11.85 3.46
C GLY A 390 -17.78 10.42 3.99
N GLU A 391 -17.17 10.15 5.15
CA GLU A 391 -17.25 8.83 5.82
C GLU A 391 -18.64 8.54 6.41
N LEU A 392 -19.29 9.57 6.98
CA LEU A 392 -20.62 9.49 7.58
C LEU A 392 -21.64 8.93 6.59
N GLY A 393 -21.54 9.40 5.35
CA GLY A 393 -22.41 8.95 4.27
C GLY A 393 -23.76 9.66 4.23
N ASP A 394 -23.91 10.80 4.91
CA ASP A 394 -25.19 11.51 5.03
C ASP A 394 -25.32 12.59 3.94
N GLU A 395 -26.32 12.42 3.07
CA GLU A 395 -26.56 13.29 1.91
C GLU A 395 -26.86 14.74 2.27
N ARG A 396 -27.36 14.99 3.48
CA ARG A 396 -27.62 16.35 3.97
C ARG A 396 -26.35 17.19 4.05
N ALA A 397 -25.17 16.57 3.99
CA ALA A 397 -23.89 17.27 3.90
C ALA A 397 -23.55 17.78 2.49
N ILE A 398 -24.18 17.27 1.42
CA ILE A 398 -23.84 17.59 0.03
C ILE A 398 -23.84 19.10 -0.25
N PRO A 399 -24.87 19.89 0.12
CA PRO A 399 -24.88 21.32 -0.19
C PRO A 399 -23.70 22.08 0.44
N VAL A 400 -23.31 21.71 1.66
CA VAL A 400 -22.17 22.33 2.35
C VAL A 400 -20.85 21.91 1.70
N LEU A 401 -20.73 20.64 1.30
CA LEU A 401 -19.53 20.16 0.62
C LEU A 401 -19.39 20.78 -0.78
N GLU A 402 -20.48 21.00 -1.51
CA GLU A 402 -20.49 21.69 -2.81
C GLU A 402 -20.09 23.16 -2.66
N ASP A 403 -20.60 23.84 -1.63
CA ASP A 403 -20.21 25.22 -1.32
C ASP A 403 -18.70 25.33 -1.01
N VAL A 404 -18.18 24.44 -0.14
CA VAL A 404 -16.74 24.41 0.16
C VAL A 404 -15.92 24.07 -1.07
N ALA A 405 -16.33 23.09 -1.89
CA ALA A 405 -15.60 22.74 -3.10
C ALA A 405 -15.49 23.93 -4.06
N ALA A 406 -16.56 24.73 -4.20
CA ALA A 406 -16.64 25.85 -5.15
C ALA A 406 -16.01 27.16 -4.64
N HIS A 407 -16.14 27.46 -3.35
CA HIS A 407 -15.86 28.81 -2.82
C HIS A 407 -14.69 28.86 -1.83
N GLU A 408 -14.16 27.73 -1.36
CA GLU A 408 -13.04 27.72 -0.42
C GLU A 408 -11.73 28.12 -1.10
N LEU A 409 -11.06 29.13 -0.53
CA LEU A 409 -9.79 29.65 -1.04
C LEU A 409 -8.63 28.68 -0.76
N GLU A 410 -8.70 27.96 0.35
CA GLU A 410 -7.71 26.93 0.69
C GLU A 410 -7.94 25.66 -0.14
N ARG A 411 -7.14 25.48 -1.20
CA ARG A 411 -7.31 24.36 -2.15
C ARG A 411 -7.31 22.98 -1.49
N ARG A 412 -6.57 22.78 -0.39
CA ARG A 412 -6.57 21.51 0.36
C ARG A 412 -7.95 21.16 0.91
N LEU A 413 -8.70 22.15 1.38
CA LEU A 413 -10.05 21.97 1.90
C LEU A 413 -11.05 21.78 0.76
N SER A 414 -10.95 22.58 -0.31
CA SER A 414 -11.77 22.39 -1.52
C SER A 414 -11.59 20.97 -2.11
N ARG A 415 -10.35 20.47 -2.23
CA ARG A 415 -10.05 19.11 -2.68
C ARG A 415 -10.60 18.03 -1.74
N GLU A 416 -10.49 18.21 -0.42
CA GLU A 416 -11.05 17.25 0.54
C GLU A 416 -12.58 17.21 0.45
N ALA A 417 -13.24 18.35 0.19
CA ALA A 417 -14.67 18.42 -0.08
C ALA A 417 -15.06 17.71 -1.38
N GLU A 418 -14.29 17.90 -2.47
CA GLU A 418 -14.46 17.16 -3.73
C GLU A 418 -14.37 15.63 -3.52
N VAL A 419 -13.38 15.18 -2.74
CA VAL A 419 -13.22 13.76 -2.38
C VAL A 419 -14.42 13.25 -1.57
N ALA A 420 -14.90 14.02 -0.60
CA ALA A 420 -16.09 13.67 0.18
C ALA A 420 -17.34 13.58 -0.69
N LEU A 421 -17.52 14.51 -1.65
CA LEU A 421 -18.62 14.50 -2.62
C LEU A 421 -18.57 13.29 -3.54
N ASP A 422 -17.40 12.98 -4.12
CA ASP A 422 -17.22 11.80 -4.97
C ASP A 422 -17.57 10.52 -4.20
N LYS A 423 -17.18 10.43 -2.93
CA LYS A 423 -17.55 9.31 -2.06
C LYS A 423 -19.06 9.21 -1.82
N LEU A 424 -19.73 10.32 -1.51
CA LEU A 424 -21.20 10.35 -1.32
C LEU A 424 -21.94 9.98 -2.60
N ARG A 425 -21.55 10.56 -3.74
CA ARG A 425 -22.17 10.30 -5.05
C ARG A 425 -21.97 8.85 -5.50
N ARG A 426 -20.81 8.25 -5.25
CA ARG A 426 -20.58 6.81 -5.49
C ARG A 426 -21.44 5.93 -4.61
N ALA A 427 -21.62 6.30 -3.33
CA ALA A 427 -22.50 5.57 -2.43
C ALA A 427 -23.97 5.64 -2.90
N GLN A 428 -24.44 6.81 -3.32
CA GLN A 428 -25.77 6.99 -3.93
C GLN A 428 -25.97 6.15 -5.19
N ALA A 429 -24.99 6.16 -6.09
CA ALA A 429 -25.05 5.36 -7.32
C ALA A 429 -25.14 3.87 -6.99
N ALA A 430 -24.33 3.39 -6.04
CA ALA A 430 -24.37 2.00 -5.59
C ALA A 430 -25.70 1.63 -4.93
N GLU A 431 -26.30 2.53 -4.13
CA GLU A 431 -27.60 2.30 -3.48
C GLU A 431 -28.74 2.23 -4.49
N ARG A 432 -28.79 3.15 -5.46
CA ARG A 432 -29.77 3.11 -6.56
C ARG A 432 -29.68 1.81 -7.36
N THR A 433 -28.47 1.41 -7.75
CA THR A 433 -28.27 0.13 -8.44
C THR A 433 -28.69 -1.07 -7.58
N ALA A 434 -28.46 -1.03 -6.26
CA ALA A 434 -28.90 -2.09 -5.36
C ALA A 434 -30.43 -2.16 -5.22
N GLU A 435 -31.12 -1.02 -5.23
CA GLU A 435 -32.59 -0.94 -5.22
C GLU A 435 -33.20 -1.48 -6.52
N GLU A 436 -32.66 -1.09 -7.67
CA GLU A 436 -33.05 -1.61 -8.99
C GLU A 436 -32.92 -3.13 -9.06
N LEU A 437 -31.76 -3.67 -8.69
CA LEU A 437 -31.51 -5.12 -8.68
C LEU A 437 -32.42 -5.88 -7.70
N ARG A 438 -32.76 -5.28 -6.55
CA ARG A 438 -33.74 -5.88 -5.62
C ARG A 438 -35.14 -5.93 -6.23
N GLY A 439 -35.55 -4.89 -6.94
CA GLY A 439 -36.83 -4.86 -7.67
C GLY A 439 -36.90 -5.92 -8.76
N GLU A 440 -35.83 -6.07 -9.55
CA GLU A 440 -35.73 -7.13 -10.57
C GLU A 440 -35.76 -8.53 -9.95
N LEU A 441 -35.06 -8.75 -8.83
CA LEU A 441 -35.05 -10.03 -8.12
C LEU A 441 -36.44 -10.42 -7.61
N GLU A 442 -37.18 -9.48 -7.02
CA GLU A 442 -38.55 -9.76 -6.56
C GLU A 442 -39.50 -10.05 -7.74
N THR A 443 -39.33 -9.34 -8.86
CA THR A 443 -40.07 -9.62 -10.10
C THR A 443 -39.79 -11.04 -10.60
N LEU A 444 -38.51 -11.43 -10.71
CA LEU A 444 -38.10 -12.77 -11.12
C LEU A 444 -38.59 -13.86 -10.16
N LYS A 445 -38.55 -13.63 -8.84
CA LYS A 445 -39.11 -14.57 -7.86
C LYS A 445 -40.60 -14.78 -8.08
N GLN A 446 -41.33 -13.71 -8.39
CA GLN A 446 -42.76 -13.78 -8.67
C GLN A 446 -43.05 -14.52 -9.98
N GLU A 447 -42.27 -14.30 -11.03
CA GLU A 447 -42.35 -15.06 -12.28
C GLU A 447 -42.06 -16.55 -12.08
N VAL A 448 -40.99 -16.90 -11.38
CA VAL A 448 -40.64 -18.30 -11.05
C VAL A 448 -41.75 -18.97 -10.26
N ARG A 449 -42.34 -18.27 -9.28
CA ARG A 449 -43.49 -18.78 -8.52
C ARG A 449 -44.68 -19.05 -9.45
N THR A 450 -45.01 -18.09 -10.31
CA THR A 450 -46.12 -18.20 -11.26
C THR A 450 -45.91 -19.36 -12.26
N LEU A 451 -44.67 -19.55 -12.75
CA LEU A 451 -44.32 -20.66 -13.63
C LEU A 451 -44.41 -22.02 -12.92
N ARG A 452 -43.97 -22.10 -11.65
CA ARG A 452 -44.13 -23.32 -10.84
C ARG A 452 -45.60 -23.66 -10.60
N GLU A 453 -46.43 -22.67 -10.30
CA GLU A 453 -47.88 -22.85 -10.14
C GLU A 453 -48.55 -23.32 -11.45
N LYS A 454 -48.12 -22.79 -12.61
CA LYS A 454 -48.59 -23.26 -13.92
C LYS A 454 -48.13 -24.68 -14.28
N ALA A 455 -46.89 -25.05 -13.93
CA ALA A 455 -46.35 -26.39 -14.17
C ALA A 455 -46.96 -27.47 -13.26
N ALA A 456 -47.49 -27.07 -12.10
CA ALA A 456 -48.17 -27.96 -11.16
C ALA A 456 -49.67 -28.17 -11.45
N ALA A 457 -50.23 -27.46 -12.44
CA ALA A 457 -51.62 -27.66 -12.87
C ALA A 457 -51.74 -28.96 -13.70
N PRO A 458 -52.72 -29.84 -13.42
CA PRO A 458 -52.88 -31.09 -14.15
C PRO A 458 -53.25 -30.83 -15.63
N PRO A 459 -52.75 -31.65 -16.57
CA PRO A 459 -53.08 -31.50 -17.99
C PRO A 459 -54.59 -31.71 -18.18
N ARG A 460 -55.21 -30.83 -18.98
CA ARG A 460 -56.63 -30.90 -19.35
C ARG A 460 -56.92 -32.05 -20.31
#